data_AF-A0A8D8H927-F1
#
_entry.id   AF-A0A8D8H927-F1
#
_cell.length_a   1.000
_cell.length_b   1.000
_cell.length_c   1.000
_cell.angle_alpha   90.00
_cell.angle_beta   90.00
_cell.angle_gamma   90.00
#
_symmetry.space_group_name_H-M   'P 1'
#
loop_
_entity.id
_entity.type
_entity.pdbx_description
1 polymer ?
#
loop_
_entity_poly.entity_id
_entity_poly.type
_entity_poly.pdbx_seq_one_letter_code
_entity_poly.pdbx_strand_id
1 'polypeptide(L)'
;MLTTKYFFLLILIAASLIFVVLFHWFSSNDPEDRILVRYDTVNNDRFQQVRHWQTMTNSEALQADFDERLVVIYNRVPKTGSTSFVNLTYDLCRKNAFHVLHINITANMHVFSLPNQIRFVRNVT
;
A
#
# COMPACT_ATOMS: atom_id res chain seq x y z
N MET A 1 21.85 51.76 23.20
CA MET A 1 21.27 51.54 21.85
C MET A 1 21.99 50.43 21.04
N LEU A 2 23.25 50.09 21.37
CA LEU A 2 23.98 49.00 20.72
C LEU A 2 23.55 47.60 21.25
N THR A 3 23.24 47.51 22.55
CA THR A 3 22.83 46.26 23.23
C THR A 3 21.47 45.72 22.76
N THR A 4 20.51 46.60 22.45
CA THR A 4 19.20 46.20 21.93
C THR A 4 19.26 45.60 20.52
N LYS A 5 20.25 45.99 19.71
CA LYS A 5 20.46 45.42 18.36
C LYS A 5 20.99 43.99 18.41
N TYR A 6 21.94 43.71 19.30
CA TYR A 6 22.46 42.35 19.51
C TYR A 6 21.43 41.42 20.15
N PHE A 7 20.58 41.95 21.03
CA PHE A 7 19.47 41.21 21.62
C PHE A 7 18.46 40.75 20.55
N PHE A 8 18.09 41.63 19.62
CA PHE A 8 17.20 41.28 18.51
C PHE A 8 17.83 40.25 17.55
N LEU A 9 19.13 40.39 17.26
CA LEU A 9 19.87 39.43 16.45
C LEU A 9 19.87 38.01 17.07
N LEU A 10 20.04 37.93 18.39
CA LEU A 10 20.05 36.65 19.11
C LEU A 10 18.69 35.94 19.03
N ILE A 11 17.59 36.70 19.13
CA ILE A 11 16.23 36.15 18.98
C ILE A 11 16.02 35.60 17.56
N LEU A 12 16.48 36.29 16.52
CA LEU A 12 16.36 35.81 15.14
C LEU A 12 17.13 34.51 14.91
N ILE A 13 18.34 34.40 15.47
CA ILE A 13 19.14 33.17 15.36
C ILE A 13 18.45 32.02 16.09
N ALA A 14 17.94 32.26 17.30
CA ALA A 14 17.20 31.24 18.06
C ALA A 14 15.92 30.79 17.33
N ALA A 15 15.16 31.73 16.75
CA ALA A 15 13.96 31.42 15.98
C ALA A 15 14.29 30.61 14.72
N SER A 16 15.39 30.93 14.03
CA SER A 16 15.85 30.16 12.86
C SER A 16 16.26 28.73 13.25
N LEU A 17 16.98 28.55 14.36
CA LEU A 17 17.33 27.22 14.87
C LEU A 17 16.09 26.40 15.23
N ILE A 18 15.13 27.02 15.91
CA ILE A 18 13.85 26.37 16.25
C ILE A 18 13.11 25.97 14.96
N PHE A 19 13.05 26.84 13.96
CA PHE A 19 12.42 26.53 12.68
C PHE A 19 13.10 25.35 11.97
N VAL A 20 14.43 25.27 11.97
CA VAL A 20 15.17 24.14 11.38
C VAL A 20 14.86 22.83 12.11
N VAL A 21 14.82 22.85 13.45
CA VAL A 21 14.48 21.66 14.23
C VAL A 21 13.04 21.21 13.98
N LEU A 22 12.10 22.16 13.92
CA LEU A 22 10.69 21.86 13.61
C LEU A 22 10.53 21.35 12.19
N PHE A 23 11.24 21.92 11.22
CA PHE A 23 11.24 21.45 9.83
C PHE A 23 11.79 20.03 9.72
N HIS A 24 12.90 19.73 10.40
CA HIS A 24 13.47 18.39 10.43
C HIS A 24 12.55 17.39 11.14
N TRP A 25 11.92 17.78 12.25
CA TRP A 25 10.95 16.94 12.95
C TRP A 25 9.71 16.67 12.10
N PHE A 26 9.22 17.69 11.38
CA PHE A 26 8.09 17.56 10.46
C PHE A 26 8.45 16.66 9.26
N SER A 27 9.60 16.88 8.64
CA SER A 27 10.11 16.03 7.54
C SER A 27 10.36 14.59 8.00
N SER A 28 10.86 14.39 9.22
CA SER A 28 11.06 13.05 9.78
C SER A 28 9.75 12.33 10.14
N ASN A 29 8.66 13.08 10.32
CA ASN A 29 7.33 12.52 10.59
C ASN A 29 6.52 12.30 9.31
N ASP A 30 7.09 12.58 8.12
CA ASP A 30 6.40 12.30 6.87
C ASP A 30 6.21 10.78 6.72
N PRO A 31 4.95 10.28 6.70
CA PRO A 31 4.68 8.85 6.60
C PRO A 31 5.10 8.25 5.25
N GLU A 32 5.39 9.05 4.22
CA GLU A 32 5.76 8.57 2.88
C GLU A 32 7.07 7.77 2.85
N ASP A 33 8.09 8.17 3.61
CA ASP A 33 9.38 7.46 3.62
C ASP A 33 9.26 6.04 4.21
N ARG A 34 8.37 5.84 5.18
CA ARG A 34 8.08 4.50 5.71
C ARG A 34 7.36 3.62 4.69
N ILE A 35 6.61 4.22 3.76
CA ILE A 35 5.90 3.50 2.71
C ILE A 35 6.86 3.09 1.60
N LEU A 36 7.74 3.98 1.15
CA LEU A 36 8.73 3.69 0.10
C LEU A 36 9.75 2.63 0.56
N VAL A 37 10.32 2.79 1.75
CA VAL A 37 11.26 1.80 2.30
C VAL A 37 10.60 0.44 2.48
N ARG A 38 9.32 0.39 2.88
CA ARG A 38 8.57 -0.87 2.97
C ARG A 38 8.23 -1.44 1.59
N TYR A 39 7.94 -0.61 0.59
CA TYR A 39 7.69 -1.06 -0.78
C TYR A 39 8.93 -1.72 -1.39
N ASP A 40 10.11 -1.10 -1.23
CA ASP A 40 11.38 -1.64 -1.74
C ASP A 40 11.80 -2.93 -1.03
N THR A 41 11.55 -3.03 0.28
CA THR A 41 11.83 -4.26 1.04
C THR A 41 10.90 -5.41 0.61
N VAL A 42 9.58 -5.16 0.51
CA VAL A 42 8.59 -6.16 0.08
C VAL A 42 8.83 -6.63 -1.35
N ASN A 43 9.22 -5.75 -2.27
CA ASN A 43 9.53 -6.15 -3.64
C ASN A 43 10.78 -7.04 -3.70
N ASN A 44 11.85 -6.71 -2.98
CA ASN A 44 13.05 -7.55 -2.97
C ASN A 44 12.78 -8.96 -2.45
N ASP A 45 12.01 -9.08 -1.36
CA ASP A 45 11.64 -10.37 -0.79
C ASP A 45 10.76 -11.19 -1.75
N ARG A 46 9.81 -10.54 -2.43
CA ARG A 46 8.96 -11.21 -3.44
C ARG A 46 9.74 -11.63 -4.69
N PHE A 47 10.67 -10.81 -5.18
CA PHE A 47 11.50 -11.16 -6.33
C PHE A 47 12.50 -12.29 -6.02
N GLN A 48 13.02 -12.36 -4.78
CA GLN A 48 13.81 -13.51 -4.35
C GLN A 48 12.97 -14.77 -4.17
N GLN A 49 11.75 -14.66 -3.63
CA GLN A 49 10.81 -15.79 -3.57
C GLN A 49 10.50 -16.34 -4.97
N VAL A 50 10.15 -15.48 -5.93
CA VAL A 50 9.84 -15.89 -7.32
C VAL A 50 10.99 -16.65 -7.97
N ARG A 51 12.25 -16.29 -7.71
CA ARG A 51 13.42 -17.03 -8.22
C ARG A 51 13.70 -18.32 -7.47
N HIS A 52 13.32 -18.44 -6.20
CA HIS A 52 13.56 -19.65 -5.39
C HIS A 52 12.53 -20.77 -5.65
N TRP A 53 11.30 -20.44 -6.06
CA TRP A 53 10.24 -21.43 -6.32
C TRP A 53 10.54 -22.41 -7.48
N GLN A 54 11.50 -22.12 -8.36
CA GLN A 54 11.81 -23.00 -9.50
C GLN A 54 12.64 -24.24 -9.15
N THR A 55 13.15 -24.40 -7.92
CA THR A 55 14.13 -25.47 -7.61
C THR A 55 13.73 -26.49 -6.54
N MET A 56 12.60 -26.38 -5.83
CA MET A 56 12.29 -27.35 -4.76
C MET A 56 10.97 -28.10 -4.95
N THR A 57 11.16 -29.35 -5.38
CA THR A 57 10.27 -30.50 -5.37
C THR A 57 9.52 -30.68 -4.03
N ASN A 58 8.31 -30.11 -3.96
CA ASN A 58 7.17 -30.58 -3.17
C ASN A 58 5.92 -29.93 -3.76
N SER A 59 5.63 -30.30 -5.01
CA SER A 59 4.67 -29.63 -5.89
C SER A 59 3.24 -29.63 -5.36
N GLU A 60 2.78 -30.66 -4.66
CA GLU A 60 1.37 -30.74 -4.22
C GLU A 60 1.10 -29.91 -2.96
N ALA A 61 2.00 -29.95 -1.96
CA ALA A 61 1.84 -29.17 -0.73
C ALA A 61 2.09 -27.67 -0.96
N LEU A 62 3.02 -27.32 -1.85
CA LEU A 62 3.26 -25.92 -2.24
C LEU A 62 2.11 -25.37 -3.09
N GLN A 63 1.53 -26.20 -3.97
CA GLN A 63 0.40 -25.80 -4.80
C GLN A 63 -0.87 -25.62 -3.98
N ALA A 64 -1.10 -26.46 -2.96
CA ALA A 64 -2.18 -26.26 -2.00
C ALA A 64 -2.03 -24.96 -1.18
N ASP A 65 -0.83 -24.66 -0.66
CA ASP A 65 -0.59 -23.40 0.09
C ASP A 65 -0.66 -22.16 -0.83
N PHE A 66 -0.25 -22.29 -2.09
CA PHE A 66 -0.41 -21.23 -3.08
C PHE A 66 -1.89 -20.96 -3.40
N ASP A 67 -2.67 -22.01 -3.59
CA ASP A 67 -4.09 -21.91 -3.92
C ASP A 67 -4.90 -21.31 -2.75
N GLU A 68 -4.55 -21.63 -1.50
CA GLU A 68 -5.19 -21.05 -0.31
C GLU A 68 -4.92 -19.54 -0.15
N ARG A 69 -3.79 -19.05 -0.66
CA ARG A 69 -3.39 -17.62 -0.57
C ARG A 69 -3.63 -16.84 -1.87
N LEU A 70 -4.26 -17.47 -2.86
CA LEU A 70 -4.48 -16.85 -4.16
C LEU A 70 -5.57 -15.77 -4.07
N VAL A 71 -5.18 -14.53 -4.36
CA VAL A 71 -6.11 -13.40 -4.48
C VAL A 71 -6.20 -12.94 -5.93
N VAL A 72 -7.42 -12.94 -6.48
CA VAL A 72 -7.70 -12.47 -7.84
C VAL A 72 -8.42 -11.11 -7.77
N ILE A 73 -7.83 -10.09 -8.41
CA ILE A 73 -8.44 -8.77 -8.53
C ILE A 73 -9.04 -8.61 -9.92
N TYR A 74 -10.36 -8.54 -9.99
CA TYR A 74 -11.09 -8.27 -11.24
C TYR A 74 -11.54 -6.80 -11.28
N ASN A 75 -10.69 -5.92 -11.82
CA ASN A 75 -11.03 -4.51 -12.04
C ASN A 75 -11.96 -4.37 -13.27
N ARG A 76 -13.25 -4.62 -13.04
CA ARG A 76 -14.28 -4.67 -14.08
C ARG A 76 -14.40 -3.38 -14.89
N VAL A 77 -14.60 -3.51 -16.19
CA VAL A 77 -14.93 -2.39 -17.09
C VAL A 77 -16.45 -2.31 -17.28
N PRO A 78 -17.08 -1.13 -17.17
CA PRO A 78 -18.52 -0.99 -17.36
C PRO A 78 -19.00 -1.48 -18.73
N LYS A 79 -20.21 -2.07 -18.78
CA LYS A 79 -20.92 -2.48 -20.01
C LYS A 79 -20.21 -3.54 -20.87
N THR A 80 -19.28 -4.30 -20.28
CA THR A 80 -18.55 -5.40 -20.96
C THR A 80 -19.12 -6.79 -20.67
N GLY A 81 -20.35 -6.88 -20.17
CA GLY A 81 -20.88 -8.14 -19.61
C GLY A 81 -20.25 -8.51 -18.26
N SER A 82 -19.51 -7.59 -17.62
CA SER A 82 -18.85 -7.83 -16.34
C SER A 82 -19.81 -8.29 -15.23
N THR A 83 -21.06 -7.82 -15.25
CA THR A 83 -22.09 -8.24 -14.29
C THR A 83 -22.41 -9.73 -14.45
N SER A 84 -22.54 -10.20 -15.69
CA SER A 84 -22.79 -11.62 -15.97
C SER A 84 -21.63 -12.49 -15.49
N PHE A 85 -20.39 -12.06 -15.72
CA PHE A 85 -19.21 -12.76 -15.22
C PHE A 85 -19.15 -12.83 -13.69
N VAL A 86 -19.40 -11.72 -13.00
CA VAL A 86 -19.40 -11.70 -11.53
C VAL A 86 -20.50 -12.60 -10.94
N ASN A 87 -21.67 -12.67 -11.57
CA ASN A 87 -22.71 -13.60 -11.13
C ASN A 87 -22.24 -15.06 -11.17
N LEU A 88 -21.53 -15.48 -12.22
CA LEU A 88 -20.94 -16.82 -12.28
C LEU A 88 -19.96 -17.07 -11.12
N THR A 89 -19.19 -16.06 -10.72
CA THR A 89 -18.27 -16.21 -9.57
C THR A 89 -19.03 -16.40 -8.26
N TYR A 90 -20.17 -15.73 -8.06
CA TYR A 90 -21.02 -15.94 -6.89
C TYR A 90 -21.67 -17.33 -6.88
N ASP A 91 -22.04 -17.86 -8.04
CA ASP A 91 -22.62 -19.21 -8.13
C ASP A 91 -21.58 -20.29 -7.79
N LEU A 92 -20.32 -20.06 -8.18
CA LEU A 92 -19.22 -21.01 -8.00
C LEU A 92 -18.51 -20.89 -6.65
N CYS A 93 -18.57 -19.74 -5.97
CA CYS A 93 -17.76 -19.47 -4.77
C CYS A 93 -17.98 -20.50 -3.66
N ARG A 94 -19.24 -20.87 -3.42
CA ARG A 94 -19.61 -21.84 -2.38
C ARG A 94 -19.16 -23.26 -2.71
N LYS A 95 -19.20 -23.65 -3.99
CA LYS A 95 -18.82 -25.00 -4.43
C LYS A 95 -17.31 -25.19 -4.43
N ASN A 96 -16.58 -24.13 -4.78
CA ASN A 96 -15.13 -24.16 -4.95
C ASN A 96 -14.37 -23.56 -3.76
N ALA A 97 -15.06 -23.32 -2.64
CA ALA A 97 -14.48 -22.85 -1.37
C ALA A 97 -13.62 -21.58 -1.48
N PHE A 98 -14.07 -20.58 -2.25
CA PHE A 98 -13.42 -19.27 -2.31
C PHE A 98 -14.39 -18.14 -1.96
N HIS A 99 -13.86 -16.95 -1.67
CA HIS A 99 -14.66 -15.79 -1.30
C HIS A 99 -14.71 -14.75 -2.42
N VAL A 100 -15.87 -14.11 -2.59
CA VAL A 100 -16.07 -13.03 -3.57
C VAL A 100 -16.51 -11.77 -2.82
N LEU A 101 -15.74 -10.70 -2.99
CA LEU A 101 -16.03 -9.39 -2.40
C LEU A 101 -16.17 -8.35 -3.51
N HIS A 102 -17.19 -7.51 -3.40
CA HIS A 102 -17.35 -6.36 -4.29
C HIS A 102 -16.81 -5.10 -3.61
N ILE A 103 -15.88 -4.42 -4.27
CA ILE A 103 -15.30 -3.18 -3.77
C ILE A 103 -16.12 -2.02 -4.33
N ASN A 104 -16.62 -1.16 -3.45
CA ASN A 104 -17.25 0.10 -3.84
C ASN A 104 -16.30 1.27 -3.60
N ILE A 105 -16.34 2.25 -4.50
CA ILE A 105 -15.50 3.45 -4.44
C ILE A 105 -16.42 4.67 -4.39
N THR A 106 -16.11 5.64 -3.55
CA THR A 106 -16.87 6.90 -3.47
C THR A 106 -16.98 7.55 -4.85
N ALA A 107 -18.20 7.92 -5.23
CA ALA A 107 -18.53 8.49 -6.54
C ALA A 107 -18.12 7.64 -7.76
N ASN A 108 -17.88 6.33 -7.59
CA ASN A 108 -17.38 5.44 -8.64
C ASN A 108 -16.09 5.95 -9.32
N MET A 109 -15.22 6.61 -8.55
CA MET A 109 -13.94 7.11 -9.06
C MET A 109 -13.07 5.96 -9.59
N HIS A 110 -12.40 6.17 -10.72
CA HIS A 110 -11.53 5.16 -11.35
C HIS A 110 -10.18 4.99 -10.66
N VAL A 111 -9.80 5.91 -9.77
CA VAL A 111 -8.49 5.95 -9.11
C VAL A 111 -8.68 6.11 -7.61
N PHE A 112 -7.98 5.30 -6.83
CA PHE A 112 -7.86 5.47 -5.38
C PHE A 112 -6.80 6.52 -5.02
N SER A 113 -7.04 7.27 -3.95
CA SER A 113 -5.97 8.06 -3.32
C SER A 113 -4.87 7.14 -2.77
N LEU A 114 -3.63 7.63 -2.69
CA LEU A 114 -2.50 6.86 -2.18
C LEU A 114 -2.76 6.25 -0.77
N PRO A 115 -3.34 6.98 0.20
CA PRO A 115 -3.69 6.38 1.49
C PRO A 115 -4.67 5.21 1.38
N ASN A 116 -5.63 5.29 0.46
CA ASN A 116 -6.62 4.23 0.25
C ASN A 116 -5.99 3.02 -0.46
N GLN A 117 -5.06 3.23 -1.39
CA GLN A 117 -4.30 2.15 -2.02
C GLN A 117 -3.51 1.35 -0.98
N ILE A 118 -2.82 2.05 -0.06
CA ILE A 118 -2.03 1.41 1.01
C ILE A 118 -2.94 0.64 1.96
N ARG A 119 -4.07 1.24 2.36
CA ARG A 119 -5.07 0.56 3.21
C ARG A 119 -5.65 -0.67 2.51
N PHE A 120 -5.90 -0.59 1.21
CA PHE A 120 -6.43 -1.71 0.44
C PHE A 120 -5.44 -2.88 0.43
N VAL A 121 -4.19 -2.65 0.05
CA VAL A 121 -3.16 -3.70 0.00
C VAL A 121 -3.01 -4.36 1.37
N ARG A 122 -2.86 -3.59 2.45
CA ARG A 122 -2.67 -4.11 3.81
C ARG A 122 -3.81 -4.96 4.37
N ASN A 123 -5.02 -4.82 3.82
CA ASN A 123 -6.20 -5.56 4.31
C ASN A 123 -6.54 -6.76 3.43
N VAL A 124 -5.99 -6.84 2.22
CA VAL A 124 -6.28 -7.89 1.23
C VAL A 124 -5.19 -8.97 1.19
N THR A 125 -3.93 -8.59 1.44
CA THR A 125 -2.79 -9.50 1.64
C THR A 125 -2.48 -9.65 3.12
#